data_AF-A0A7R9HDN0-F1
#
_entry.id   AF-A0A7R9HDN0-F1
#
_cell.length_a   1.000
_cell.length_b   1.000
_cell.length_c   1.000
_cell.angle_alpha   90.00
_cell.angle_beta   90.00
_cell.angle_gamma   90.00
#
_symmetry.space_group_name_H-M   'P 1'
#
loop_
_entity.id
_entity.type
_entity.pdbx_description
1 polymer ?
#
loop_
_entity_poly.entity_id
_entity_poly.type
_entity_poly.pdbx_seq_one_letter_code
_entity_poly.pdbx_strand_id
1 'polypeptide(L)'
;VCINPLHVDRVNISERRMEFDLNSPINMQAKYNISGKILVLPIVGNGDLILNMTNVHCVYVFHHDLENRKSDGKEYIKLGESTFEFEPESFHVEMTNLFNGDKNLGDNMNRFMNENWRDVLKELGPVVGDAFKKTLDILMDQFLGLVPYEDVFPIAE
;
A
#
# COMPACT_ATOMS: atom_id res chain seq x y z
N VAL A 1 1.56 9.84 3.31
CA VAL A 1 2.11 8.52 3.70
C VAL A 1 3.61 8.64 3.68
N CYS A 2 4.28 8.28 4.77
CA CYS A 2 5.74 8.23 4.85
C CYS A 2 6.16 6.77 4.95
N ILE A 3 6.94 6.33 3.96
CA ILE A 3 7.59 5.02 3.92
C ILE A 3 9.04 5.29 4.31
N ASN A 4 9.48 4.76 5.46
CA ASN A 4 10.79 5.04 6.04
C ASN A 4 11.65 3.78 6.05
N PRO A 5 12.97 3.92 5.87
CA PRO A 5 13.67 3.35 4.71
C PRO A 5 13.09 2.01 4.25
N LEU A 6 12.67 1.98 2.99
CA LEU A 6 12.24 0.79 2.29
C LEU A 6 13.44 -0.15 2.13
N HIS A 7 13.37 -1.33 2.76
CA HIS A 7 14.33 -2.40 2.56
C HIS A 7 13.83 -3.29 1.42
N VAL A 8 14.69 -3.52 0.44
CA VAL A 8 14.41 -4.43 -0.68
C VAL A 8 15.06 -5.76 -0.33
N ASP A 9 14.25 -6.76 0.00
CA ASP A 9 14.76 -8.07 0.39
C ASP A 9 15.07 -8.91 -0.84
N ARG A 10 14.18 -8.85 -1.83
CA ARG A 10 14.36 -9.55 -3.10
C ARG A 10 13.66 -8.81 -4.23
N VAL A 11 14.31 -8.78 -5.38
CA VAL A 11 13.66 -8.47 -6.66
C VAL A 11 13.81 -9.68 -7.56
N ASN A 12 12.70 -10.21 -8.05
CA ASN A 12 12.70 -11.25 -9.07
C ASN A 12 12.17 -10.65 -10.36
N ILE A 13 13.02 -10.66 -11.38
CA ILE A 13 12.73 -10.07 -12.68
C ILE A 13 12.79 -11.20 -13.71
N SER A 14 11.70 -11.37 -14.45
CA SER A 14 11.58 -12.30 -15.57
C SER A 14 10.92 -11.61 -16.76
N GLU A 15 11.00 -12.21 -17.95
CA GLU A 15 10.51 -11.61 -19.20
C GLU A 15 9.07 -11.09 -19.18
N ARG A 16 8.20 -11.61 -18.30
CA ARG A 16 6.77 -11.24 -18.24
C ARG A 16 6.22 -11.02 -16.84
N ARG A 17 7.08 -11.06 -15.82
CA ARG A 17 6.67 -10.92 -14.42
C ARG A 17 7.80 -10.31 -13.62
N MET A 18 7.46 -9.27 -12.86
CA MET A 18 8.33 -8.70 -11.85
C MET A 18 7.70 -8.85 -10.48
N GLU A 19 8.53 -9.12 -9.49
CA GLU A 19 8.14 -9.30 -8.10
C GLU A 19 9.12 -8.54 -7.21
N PHE A 20 8.56 -7.67 -6.37
CA PHE A 20 9.26 -6.87 -5.40
C PHE A 20 8.85 -7.34 -4.02
N ASP A 21 9.81 -7.91 -3.31
CA ASP A 21 9.70 -8.36 -1.93
C ASP A 21 10.41 -7.33 -1.04
N LEU A 22 9.61 -6.63 -0.23
CA LEU A 22 10.00 -5.41 0.44
C LEU A 22 9.64 -5.48 1.93
N ASN A 23 10.44 -4.83 2.76
CA ASN A 23 10.13 -4.62 4.16
C ASN A 23 10.26 -3.14 4.53
N SER A 24 9.22 -2.58 5.15
CA SER A 24 9.26 -1.19 5.60
C SER A 24 8.28 -0.93 6.73
N PRO A 25 8.63 -0.10 7.73
CA PRO A 25 7.61 0.56 8.53
C PRO A 25 6.78 1.54 7.66
N ILE A 26 5.49 1.65 7.98
CA ILE A 26 4.57 2.57 7.30
C ILE A 26 3.97 3.50 8.35
N ASN A 27 4.15 4.80 8.16
CA ASN A 27 3.49 5.82 8.96
C ASN A 27 2.59 6.66 8.05
N MET A 28 1.31 6.74 8.39
CA MET A 28 0.30 7.43 7.61
C MET A 28 -0.41 8.45 8.50
N GLN A 29 -0.54 9.67 7.98
CA GLN A 29 -1.42 10.68 8.51
C GLN A 29 -2.41 11.03 7.40
N ALA A 30 -3.70 11.04 7.73
CA ALA A 30 -4.77 11.28 6.78
C ALA A 30 -5.96 11.99 7.43
N LYS A 31 -6.77 12.67 6.63
CA LYS A 31 -8.10 13.10 7.02
C LYS A 31 -9.08 11.97 6.74
N TYR A 32 -9.97 11.69 7.69
CA TYR A 32 -11.01 10.68 7.54
C TYR A 32 -12.40 11.30 7.70
N ASN A 33 -13.39 10.64 7.09
CA ASN A 33 -14.81 10.85 7.34
C ASN A 33 -15.47 9.47 7.24
N ILE A 34 -16.01 8.98 8.36
CA ILE A 34 -16.56 7.63 8.47
C ILE A 34 -17.94 7.67 9.12
N SER A 35 -18.84 6.84 8.61
CA SER A 35 -20.13 6.53 9.22
C SER A 35 -20.49 5.10 8.84
N GLY A 36 -20.32 4.17 9.76
CA GLY A 36 -20.49 2.75 9.48
C GLY A 36 -20.24 1.88 10.68
N LYS A 37 -19.63 0.73 10.44
CA LYS A 37 -19.24 -0.24 11.47
C LYS A 37 -17.81 -0.72 11.21
N ILE A 38 -17.10 -1.00 12.29
CA ILE A 38 -15.85 -1.78 12.27
C ILE A 38 -16.13 -3.04 13.08
N LEU A 39 -15.93 -4.20 12.47
CA LEU A 39 -16.34 -5.50 12.97
C LEU A 39 -17.85 -5.52 13.25
N VAL A 40 -18.22 -5.35 14.53
CA VAL A 40 -19.61 -5.29 14.99
C VAL A 40 -19.98 -3.94 15.59
N LEU A 41 -18.99 -3.07 15.82
CA LEU A 41 -19.19 -1.83 16.55
C LEU A 41 -19.49 -0.66 15.60
N PRO A 42 -20.50 0.16 15.90
CA PRO A 42 -20.76 1.37 15.14
C PRO A 42 -19.63 2.38 15.32
N ILE A 43 -19.23 3.02 14.24
CA ILE A 43 -18.26 4.11 14.23
C ILE A 43 -18.77 5.27 13.39
N VAL A 44 -18.65 6.47 13.93
CA VAL A 44 -18.94 7.71 13.22
C VAL A 44 -17.94 8.77 13.65
N GLY A 45 -17.45 9.56 12.71
CA GLY A 45 -16.51 10.62 13.01
C GLY A 45 -15.91 11.22 11.75
N ASN A 46 -15.29 12.37 11.92
CA ASN A 46 -14.50 13.02 10.87
C ASN A 46 -13.38 13.81 11.53
N GLY A 47 -12.15 13.64 11.06
CA GLY A 47 -11.00 14.21 11.74
C GLY A 47 -9.67 13.72 11.17
N ASP A 48 -8.64 13.79 12.00
CA ASP A 48 -7.32 13.26 11.72
C ASP A 48 -7.22 11.79 12.14
N LEU A 49 -6.59 11.00 11.27
CA LEU A 49 -6.17 9.62 11.49
C LEU A 49 -4.65 9.57 11.45
N ILE A 50 -4.07 8.92 12.46
CA ILE A 50 -2.66 8.51 12.49
C ILE A 50 -2.64 6.98 12.50
N LEU A 51 -1.95 6.39 11.53
CA LEU A 51 -1.76 4.95 11.40
C LEU A 51 -0.27 4.65 11.36
N ASN A 52 0.18 3.81 12.27
CA ASN A 52 1.56 3.32 12.32
C ASN A 52 1.54 1.79 12.20
N MET A 53 2.32 1.27 11.27
CA MET A 53 2.56 -0.16 11.11
C MET A 53 4.06 -0.42 11.13
N THR A 54 4.49 -1.37 11.95
CA THR A 54 5.92 -1.72 12.05
C THR A 54 6.24 -2.95 11.23
N ASN A 55 7.42 -2.95 10.62
CA ASN A 55 7.98 -4.10 9.90
C ASN A 55 6.93 -4.72 8.95
N VAL A 56 6.46 -3.91 8.00
CA VAL A 56 5.45 -4.33 7.05
C VAL A 56 6.14 -5.06 5.91
N HIS A 57 5.96 -6.37 5.86
CA HIS A 57 6.33 -7.17 4.72
C HIS A 57 5.35 -6.88 3.59
N CYS A 58 5.86 -6.49 2.43
CA CYS A 58 5.09 -6.09 1.27
C CYS A 58 5.56 -6.90 0.06
N VAL A 59 4.60 -7.49 -0.66
CA VAL A 59 4.88 -8.19 -1.92
C VAL A 59 4.08 -7.52 -3.02
N TYR A 60 4.78 -6.90 -3.96
CA TYR A 60 4.18 -6.31 -5.15
C TYR A 60 4.61 -7.10 -6.39
N VAL A 61 3.62 -7.67 -7.09
CA VAL A 61 3.84 -8.46 -8.31
C VAL A 61 3.10 -7.79 -9.44
N PHE A 62 3.74 -7.71 -10.61
CA PHE A 62 3.03 -7.34 -11.83
C PHE A 62 3.49 -8.14 -13.03
N HIS A 63 2.54 -8.36 -13.92
CA HIS A 63 2.80 -8.80 -15.29
C HIS A 63 3.09 -7.60 -16.17
N HIS A 64 3.82 -7.82 -17.25
CA HIS A 64 4.11 -6.78 -18.20
C HIS A 64 4.22 -7.31 -19.63
N ASP A 65 3.95 -6.42 -20.57
CA ASP A 65 4.22 -6.57 -22.00
C ASP A 65 5.16 -5.45 -22.45
N LEU A 66 5.52 -5.45 -23.73
CA LEU A 66 6.30 -4.38 -24.35
C LEU A 66 5.40 -3.48 -25.19
N GLU A 67 5.66 -2.18 -25.15
CA GLU A 67 5.02 -1.21 -26.03
C GLU A 67 6.01 -0.19 -26.59
N ASN A 68 5.79 0.21 -27.85
CA ASN A 68 6.48 1.35 -28.44
C ASN A 68 5.83 2.65 -27.94
N ARG A 69 6.17 3.06 -26.72
CA ARG A 69 5.59 4.24 -26.05
C ARG A 69 6.10 5.57 -26.63
N LYS A 70 7.32 5.61 -27.19
CA LYS A 70 7.97 6.83 -27.69
C LYS A 70 8.35 6.69 -29.17
N SER A 71 8.63 7.84 -29.80
CA SER A 71 9.04 7.92 -31.21
C SER A 71 10.53 7.61 -31.44
N ASP A 72 11.24 7.14 -30.42
CA ASP A 72 12.67 6.80 -30.47
C ASP A 72 12.94 5.39 -31.03
N GLY A 73 11.88 4.62 -31.29
CA GLY A 73 11.97 3.26 -31.81
C GLY A 73 12.37 2.22 -30.76
N LYS A 74 12.39 2.59 -29.48
CA LYS A 74 12.69 1.68 -28.37
C LYS A 74 11.41 1.10 -27.78
N GLU A 75 11.50 -0.13 -27.29
CA GLU A 75 10.43 -0.78 -26.53
C GLU A 75 10.52 -0.41 -25.05
N TYR A 76 9.37 -0.16 -24.45
CA TYR A 76 9.20 0.16 -23.04
C TYR A 76 8.31 -0.88 -22.36
N ILE A 77 8.52 -1.07 -21.06
CA ILE A 77 7.70 -1.99 -20.29
C ILE A 77 6.33 -1.35 -20.06
N LYS A 78 5.28 -2.04 -20.49
CA LYS A 78 3.89 -1.70 -20.20
C LYS A 78 3.43 -2.45 -18.97
N LEU A 79 3.01 -1.73 -17.95
CA LEU A 79 2.44 -2.33 -16.74
C LEU A 79 1.13 -3.07 -17.09
N GLY A 80 1.06 -4.34 -16.74
CA GLY A 80 -0.12 -5.19 -16.88
C GLY A 80 -0.85 -5.37 -15.54
N GLU A 81 -1.50 -6.52 -15.37
CA GLU A 81 -2.16 -6.86 -14.11
C GLU A 81 -1.14 -6.97 -12.97
N SER A 82 -1.49 -6.37 -11.83
CA SER A 82 -0.67 -6.38 -10.62
C SER A 82 -1.43 -6.88 -9.39
N THR A 83 -0.69 -7.34 -8.40
CA THR A 83 -1.18 -7.67 -7.06
C THR A 83 -0.28 -7.00 -6.02
N PHE A 84 -0.89 -6.64 -4.88
CA PHE A 84 -0.17 -6.09 -3.75
C PHE A 84 -0.69 -6.76 -2.48
N GLU A 85 0.21 -7.35 -1.74
CA GLU A 85 -0.05 -7.96 -0.45
C GLU A 85 0.84 -7.30 0.59
N PHE A 86 0.33 -7.16 1.81
CA PHE A 86 1.09 -6.60 2.91
C PHE A 86 0.73 -7.29 4.23
N GLU A 87 1.74 -7.54 5.06
CA GLU A 87 1.61 -8.15 6.37
C GLU A 87 2.44 -7.35 7.39
N PRO A 88 1.79 -6.54 8.24
CA PRO A 88 2.48 -5.81 9.30
C PRO A 88 2.70 -6.70 10.53
N GLU A 89 3.84 -6.52 11.20
CA GLU A 89 4.11 -7.16 12.49
C GLU A 89 3.27 -6.53 13.61
N SER A 90 3.06 -5.21 13.55
CA SER A 90 2.15 -4.49 14.45
C SER A 90 1.39 -3.38 13.73
N PHE A 91 0.24 -3.03 14.28
CA PHE A 91 -0.66 -2.01 13.77
C PHE A 91 -1.15 -1.16 14.94
N HIS A 92 -1.07 0.17 14.79
CA HIS A 92 -1.62 1.12 15.73
C HIS A 92 -2.35 2.23 14.99
N VAL A 93 -3.58 2.52 15.40
CA VAL A 93 -4.41 3.58 14.84
C VAL A 93 -4.91 4.52 15.94
N GLU A 94 -4.90 5.81 15.62
CA GLU A 94 -5.50 6.85 16.44
C GLU A 94 -6.38 7.74 15.56
N MET A 95 -7.65 7.87 15.92
CA MET A 95 -8.62 8.70 15.22
C MET A 95 -9.18 9.77 16.16
N THR A 96 -9.11 11.02 15.71
CA THR A 96 -9.63 12.18 16.45
C THR A 96 -11.09 12.48 16.10
N ASN A 97 -11.84 13.10 17.00
CA ASN A 97 -13.24 13.51 16.75
C ASN A 97 -14.20 12.37 16.34
N LEU A 98 -13.98 11.18 16.91
CA LEU A 98 -14.99 10.11 16.89
C LEU A 98 -16.20 10.52 17.74
N PHE A 99 -17.39 10.06 17.34
CA PHE A 99 -18.65 10.29 18.05
C PHE A 99 -18.91 11.76 18.39
N ASN A 100 -18.65 12.66 17.43
CA ASN A 100 -18.76 14.11 17.59
C ASN A 100 -17.94 14.67 18.76
N GLY A 101 -16.78 14.05 19.04
CA GLY A 101 -15.84 14.51 20.05
C GLY A 101 -16.09 13.96 21.45
N ASP A 102 -16.97 12.97 21.62
CA ASP A 102 -17.09 12.25 22.90
C ASP A 102 -15.80 11.48 23.17
N LYS A 103 -15.01 12.01 24.11
CA LYS A 103 -13.69 11.46 24.45
C LYS A 103 -13.77 10.03 24.98
N ASN A 104 -14.79 9.71 25.79
CA ASN A 104 -14.90 8.37 26.36
C ASN A 104 -15.19 7.34 25.27
N LEU A 105 -16.12 7.64 24.37
CA LEU A 105 -16.44 6.75 23.25
C LEU A 105 -15.29 6.66 22.25
N GLY A 106 -14.63 7.79 21.95
CA GLY A 106 -13.47 7.83 21.06
C GLY A 106 -12.29 7.03 21.59
N ASP A 107 -11.89 7.25 22.84
CA ASP A 107 -10.77 6.54 23.47
C ASP A 107 -11.05 5.03 23.56
N ASN A 108 -12.30 4.65 23.88
CA ASN A 108 -12.70 3.25 23.91
C ASN A 108 -12.67 2.61 22.52
N MET A 109 -13.09 3.32 21.48
CA MET A 109 -13.05 2.82 20.10
C MET A 109 -11.61 2.68 19.59
N ASN A 110 -10.74 3.67 19.83
CA ASN A 110 -9.32 3.56 19.50
C ASN A 110 -8.69 2.37 20.24
N ARG A 111 -8.97 2.18 21.53
CA ARG A 111 -8.48 1.01 22.27
C ARG A 111 -9.00 -0.31 21.68
N PHE A 112 -10.29 -0.40 21.37
CA PHE A 112 -10.86 -1.58 20.74
C PHE A 112 -10.19 -1.91 19.40
N MET A 113 -9.99 -0.92 18.52
CA MET A 113 -9.32 -1.14 17.24
C MET A 113 -7.87 -1.62 17.41
N ASN A 114 -7.15 -1.07 18.39
CA ASN A 114 -5.76 -1.43 18.65
C ASN A 114 -5.62 -2.80 19.33
N GLU A 115 -6.52 -3.16 20.25
CA GLU A 115 -6.54 -4.49 20.89
C GLU A 115 -6.93 -5.60 19.90
N ASN A 116 -7.79 -5.29 18.93
CA ASN A 116 -8.32 -6.23 17.93
C ASN A 116 -7.75 -5.96 16.54
N TRP A 117 -6.53 -5.41 16.45
CA TRP A 117 -5.97 -4.89 15.20
C TRP A 117 -5.88 -5.94 14.09
N ARG A 118 -5.70 -7.22 14.41
CA ARG A 118 -5.65 -8.31 13.42
C ARG A 118 -6.98 -8.52 12.72
N ASP A 119 -8.08 -8.46 13.46
CA ASP A 119 -9.43 -8.57 12.90
C ASP A 119 -9.79 -7.31 12.12
N VAL A 120 -9.41 -6.13 12.64
CA VAL A 120 -9.56 -4.85 11.93
C VAL A 120 -8.80 -4.87 10.60
N LEU A 121 -7.55 -5.36 10.60
CA LEU A 121 -6.74 -5.51 9.39
C LEU A 121 -7.35 -6.53 8.42
N LYS A 122 -7.94 -7.61 8.91
CA LYS A 122 -8.62 -8.59 8.06
C LYS A 122 -9.83 -8.00 7.32
N GLU A 123 -10.55 -7.08 7.96
CA GLU A 123 -11.70 -6.41 7.37
C GLU A 123 -11.30 -5.24 6.45
N LEU A 124 -10.37 -4.40 6.89
CA LEU A 124 -10.00 -3.16 6.17
C LEU A 124 -8.81 -3.36 5.22
N GLY A 125 -8.01 -4.39 5.42
CA GLY A 125 -6.81 -4.73 4.66
C GLY A 125 -7.03 -4.78 3.16
N PRO A 126 -8.09 -5.43 2.64
CA PRO A 126 -8.36 -5.43 1.20
C PRO A 126 -8.55 -4.02 0.62
N VAL A 127 -9.30 -3.15 1.31
CA VAL A 127 -9.57 -1.78 0.83
C VAL A 127 -8.29 -0.94 0.88
N VAL A 128 -7.51 -1.08 1.93
CA VAL A 128 -6.21 -0.40 2.10
C VAL A 128 -5.21 -0.90 1.06
N GLY A 129 -5.14 -2.22 0.85
CA GLY A 129 -4.28 -2.88 -0.14
C GLY A 129 -4.58 -2.43 -1.55
N ASP A 130 -5.87 -2.32 -1.93
CA ASP A 130 -6.28 -1.79 -3.22
C ASP A 130 -5.86 -0.33 -3.43
N ALA A 131 -5.92 0.50 -2.39
CA ALA A 131 -5.48 1.89 -2.46
C ALA A 131 -3.95 1.99 -2.64
N PHE A 132 -3.19 1.16 -1.92
CA PHE A 132 -1.73 1.07 -2.09
C PHE A 132 -1.36 0.54 -3.48
N LYS A 133 -1.99 -0.55 -3.93
CA LYS A 133 -1.81 -1.12 -5.28
C LYS A 133 -1.97 -0.05 -6.35
N LYS A 134 -3.09 0.68 -6.35
CA LYS A 134 -3.34 1.75 -7.33
C LYS A 134 -2.26 2.82 -7.31
N THR A 135 -1.77 3.18 -6.12
CA THR A 135 -0.69 4.15 -5.97
C THR A 135 0.62 3.61 -6.55
N LEU A 136 0.97 2.35 -6.25
CA LEU A 136 2.15 1.69 -6.78
C LEU A 136 2.08 1.53 -8.30
N ASP A 137 0.94 1.14 -8.85
CA ASP A 137 0.73 0.99 -10.29
C ASP A 137 1.01 2.31 -11.02
N ILE A 138 0.51 3.44 -10.51
CA ILE A 138 0.76 4.76 -11.10
C ILE A 138 2.27 5.09 -11.08
N LEU A 139 2.94 4.86 -9.95
CA LEU A 139 4.36 5.16 -9.81
C LEU A 139 5.21 4.26 -10.73
N MET A 140 4.87 2.97 -10.80
CA MET A 140 5.59 2.00 -11.63
C MET A 140 5.37 2.24 -13.11
N ASP A 141 4.14 2.51 -13.57
CA ASP A 141 3.89 2.83 -14.98
C ASP A 141 4.63 4.10 -15.43
N GLN A 142 4.72 5.10 -14.55
CA GLN A 142 5.52 6.30 -14.82
C GLN A 142 7.01 5.97 -14.94
N PHE A 143 7.56 5.21 -13.99
CA PHE A 143 8.98 4.82 -14.00
C PHE A 143 9.33 3.96 -15.23
N LEU A 144 8.54 2.93 -15.52
CA LEU A 144 8.74 2.00 -16.63
C LEU A 144 8.61 2.69 -18.00
N GLY A 145 7.86 3.79 -18.08
CA GLY A 145 7.81 4.64 -19.27
C GLY A 145 9.07 5.48 -19.52
N LEU A 146 9.96 5.60 -18.54
CA LEU A 146 11.19 6.38 -18.67
C LEU A 146 12.37 5.53 -19.12
N VAL A 147 12.38 4.25 -18.77
CA VAL A 147 13.52 3.34 -18.99
C VAL A 147 13.20 2.34 -20.11
N PRO A 148 13.96 2.33 -21.22
CA PRO A 148 13.85 1.32 -22.26
C PRO A 148 14.03 -0.11 -21.73
N TYR A 149 13.36 -1.08 -22.33
CA TYR A 149 13.43 -2.49 -21.92
C TYR A 149 14.87 -3.04 -21.92
N GLU A 150 15.66 -2.70 -22.95
CA GLU A 150 17.06 -3.12 -23.09
C GLU A 150 17.96 -2.65 -21.94
N ASP A 151 17.64 -1.51 -21.31
CA ASP A 151 18.41 -0.97 -20.19
C ASP A 151 18.04 -1.67 -18.88
N VAL A 152 16.82 -2.23 -18.78
CA VAL A 152 16.35 -3.02 -17.64
C VAL A 152 16.87 -4.47 -17.72
N PHE A 153 16.90 -5.02 -18.94
CA PHE A 153 17.36 -6.39 -19.24
C PHE A 153 18.50 -6.35 -20.27
N PRO A 154 19.72 -5.94 -19.87
CA PRO A 154 20.84 -5.95 -20.79
C PRO A 154 21.14 -7.39 -21.22
N ILE A 155 21.29 -7.59 -22.53
CA ILE A 155 21.71 -8.88 -23.09
C ILE A 155 23.12 -9.14 -22.56
N ALA A 156 23.31 -10.23 -21.82
CA ALA A 156 24.64 -10.65 -21.40
C ALA A 156 25.43 -11.09 -22.64
N GLU A 157 26.52 -10.39 -22.96
CA GLU A 157 27.52 -10.79 -23.96
C GLU A 157 28.39 -11.96 -23.48
#